data_AF-A0A3C0J3H4-F1
#
_entry.id   AF-A0A3C0J3H4-F1
#
_cell.length_a   1.000
_cell.length_b   1.000
_cell.length_c   1.000
_cell.angle_alpha   90.00
_cell.angle_beta   90.00
_cell.angle_gamma   90.00
#
_symmetry.space_group_name_H-M   'P 1'
#
loop_
_entity.id
_entity.type
_entity.pdbx_description
1 polymer ?
#
loop_
_entity_poly.entity_id
_entity_poly.type
_entity_poly.pdbx_seq_one_letter_code
_entity_poly.pdbx_strand_id
1 'polypeptide(L)'
;MPVNIYHWRENSIVHILENRQYTGGTVNGKSTTVSYKVHKKIEKSQEDYQVIPNTQEAIISENTWLRVQELRKNKRRNTATGRRSLFSGLVYCADCGSKLHFCASKSLKKNQEFWRCSSYKDGRGTCTIHFIRDVVLEAIVKEAISELADFVRCYNSAFLYLISEKKGAESVNREKSLRAKTESAKQRISDLDKLFSRIYEDNILGKLSDERYSRMANEYEAEQKRLISEVEENEKTLI
;
A
#
# COMPACT_ATOMS: atom_id res chain seq x y z
N MET A 1 -38.31 12.30 -11.08
CA MET A 1 -37.12 13.13 -11.35
C MET A 1 -36.33 13.26 -10.05
N PRO A 2 -34.99 13.11 -10.04
CA PRO A 2 -34.20 13.41 -8.85
C PRO A 2 -34.36 14.89 -8.47
N VAL A 3 -34.38 15.17 -7.16
CA VAL A 3 -34.73 16.49 -6.59
C VAL A 3 -33.72 17.59 -6.95
N ASN A 4 -32.49 17.23 -7.34
CA ASN A 4 -31.48 18.17 -7.84
C ASN A 4 -30.60 17.49 -8.89
N ILE A 5 -30.68 17.96 -10.14
CA ILE A 5 -29.97 17.40 -11.31
C ILE A 5 -28.44 17.59 -11.19
N TYR A 6 -27.97 18.59 -10.46
CA TYR A 6 -26.54 18.92 -10.33
C TYR A 6 -25.90 18.41 -9.03
N HIS A 7 -26.63 17.60 -8.26
CA HIS A 7 -26.13 17.10 -6.99
C HIS A 7 -25.11 15.97 -7.18
N TRP A 8 -23.84 16.26 -6.93
CA TRP A 8 -22.78 15.27 -6.88
C TRP A 8 -22.90 14.39 -5.62
N ARG A 9 -22.86 13.07 -5.79
CA ARG A 9 -22.74 12.16 -4.65
C ARG A 9 -21.32 12.17 -4.11
N GLU A 10 -21.17 12.00 -2.79
CA GLU A 10 -19.84 11.95 -2.15
C GLU A 10 -18.92 10.89 -2.78
N ASN A 11 -19.47 9.72 -3.13
CA ASN A 11 -18.73 8.66 -3.81
C ASN A 11 -18.22 9.07 -5.19
N SER A 12 -18.96 9.91 -5.92
CA SER A 12 -18.53 10.43 -7.22
C SER A 12 -17.29 11.31 -7.06
N ILE A 13 -17.27 12.20 -6.06
CA ILE A 13 -16.11 13.02 -5.73
C ILE A 13 -14.93 12.13 -5.29
N VAL A 14 -15.22 11.09 -4.51
CA VAL A 14 -14.21 10.10 -4.11
C VAL A 14 -13.52 9.49 -5.32
N HIS A 15 -14.28 8.99 -6.30
CA HIS A 15 -13.73 8.37 -7.50
C HIS A 15 -12.99 9.35 -8.42
N ILE A 16 -13.45 10.60 -8.51
CA ILE A 16 -12.73 11.65 -9.24
C ILE A 16 -11.33 11.82 -8.65
N LEU A 17 -11.25 12.04 -7.35
CA LEU A 17 -9.98 12.30 -6.68
C LEU A 17 -9.05 11.08 -6.67
N GLU A 18 -9.56 9.85 -6.77
CA GLU A 18 -8.74 8.62 -6.89
C GLU A 18 -8.24 8.37 -8.31
N ASN A 19 -8.81 9.03 -9.32
CA ASN A 19 -8.50 8.76 -10.71
C ASN A 19 -7.13 9.33 -11.12
N ARG A 20 -6.10 8.48 -11.14
CA ARG A 20 -4.77 8.84 -11.63
C ARG A 20 -4.75 9.32 -13.08
N GLN A 21 -5.77 9.00 -13.89
CA GLN A 21 -5.78 9.43 -15.31
C GLN A 21 -5.76 10.95 -15.49
N TYR A 22 -6.16 11.72 -14.48
CA TYR A 22 -6.07 13.17 -14.50
C TYR A 22 -4.63 13.70 -14.48
N THR A 23 -3.63 12.85 -14.25
CA THR A 23 -2.20 13.19 -14.38
C THR A 23 -1.67 13.02 -15.80
N GLY A 24 -2.53 12.77 -16.80
CA GLY A 24 -2.13 12.66 -18.20
C GLY A 24 -1.74 11.25 -18.66
N GLY A 25 -1.95 10.22 -17.83
CA GLY A 25 -1.67 8.82 -18.17
C GLY A 25 -2.92 7.96 -18.31
N THR A 26 -2.82 6.85 -19.04
CA THR A 26 -3.88 5.82 -19.13
C THR A 26 -3.63 4.72 -18.10
N VAL A 27 -4.69 4.31 -17.39
CA VAL A 27 -4.60 3.25 -16.36
C VAL A 27 -5.49 2.07 -16.75
N ASN A 28 -4.85 0.98 -17.16
CA ASN A 28 -5.50 -0.26 -17.60
C ASN A 28 -5.25 -1.42 -16.63
N GLY A 29 -6.00 -2.51 -16.81
CA GLY A 29 -5.77 -3.75 -16.05
C GLY A 29 -6.27 -3.74 -14.61
N LYS A 30 -7.12 -2.77 -14.21
CA LYS A 30 -7.62 -2.64 -12.83
C LYS A 30 -8.34 -3.88 -12.30
N SER A 31 -8.90 -4.70 -13.18
CA SER A 31 -9.63 -5.91 -12.79
C SER A 31 -9.33 -7.06 -13.73
N THR A 32 -9.34 -8.28 -13.20
CA THR A 32 -9.28 -9.54 -13.95
C THR A 32 -10.49 -10.41 -13.61
N THR A 33 -10.65 -11.53 -14.32
CA THR A 33 -11.57 -12.60 -13.91
C THR A 33 -10.81 -13.67 -13.13
N VAL A 34 -11.47 -14.36 -12.19
CA VAL A 34 -10.85 -15.45 -11.40
C VAL A 34 -10.21 -16.49 -12.32
N SER A 35 -10.96 -16.91 -13.34
CA SER A 35 -10.48 -17.82 -14.38
C SER A 35 -11.41 -17.73 -15.57
N TYR A 36 -11.02 -18.35 -16.68
CA TYR A 36 -11.88 -18.49 -17.85
C TYR A 36 -13.23 -19.15 -17.56
N LYS A 37 -13.30 -20.08 -16.59
CA LYS A 37 -14.54 -20.77 -16.21
C LYS A 37 -15.37 -20.00 -15.18
N VAL A 38 -14.74 -19.08 -14.46
CA VAL A 38 -15.36 -18.32 -13.38
C VAL A 38 -15.22 -16.83 -13.68
N HIS A 39 -16.21 -16.28 -14.36
CA HIS A 39 -16.27 -14.88 -14.79
C HIS A 39 -16.48 -13.86 -13.65
N LYS A 40 -16.22 -14.25 -12.40
CA LYS A 40 -16.25 -13.33 -11.27
C LYS A 40 -15.09 -12.34 -11.42
N LYS A 41 -15.41 -11.05 -11.52
CA LYS A 41 -14.43 -9.97 -11.59
C LYS A 41 -13.76 -9.78 -10.23
N ILE A 42 -12.43 -9.76 -10.23
CA ILE A 42 -11.59 -9.43 -9.08
C ILE A 42 -10.80 -8.17 -9.42
N GLU A 43 -10.72 -7.24 -8.48
CA GLU A 43 -9.88 -6.06 -8.58
C GLU A 43 -8.43 -6.44 -8.28
N LYS A 44 -7.50 -6.00 -9.14
CA LYS A 44 -6.07 -6.27 -8.93
C LYS A 44 -5.48 -5.32 -7.90
N SER A 45 -4.30 -5.65 -7.38
CA SER A 45 -3.54 -4.69 -6.58
C SER A 45 -3.16 -3.47 -7.44
N GLN A 46 -2.97 -2.30 -6.83
CA GLN A 46 -2.56 -1.10 -7.55
C GLN A 46 -1.18 -1.25 -8.21
N GLU A 47 -0.35 -2.17 -7.71
CA GLU A 47 0.98 -2.50 -8.23
C GLU A 47 0.88 -3.24 -9.58
N ASP A 48 -0.20 -3.99 -9.79
CA ASP A 48 -0.46 -4.73 -11.03
C ASP A 48 -1.14 -3.87 -12.11
N TYR A 49 -1.41 -2.59 -11.83
CA TYR A 49 -2.06 -1.70 -12.78
C TYR A 49 -1.08 -1.32 -13.88
N GLN A 50 -1.51 -1.46 -15.13
CA GLN A 50 -0.72 -0.99 -16.25
C GLN A 50 -0.93 0.52 -16.41
N VAL A 51 0.07 1.30 -16.05
CA VAL A 51 0.03 2.76 -16.17
C VAL A 51 0.93 3.21 -17.30
N ILE A 52 0.33 3.77 -18.33
CA ILE A 52 1.02 4.31 -19.50
C ILE A 52 1.05 5.83 -19.33
N PRO A 53 2.22 6.46 -19.11
CA PRO A 53 2.33 7.90 -18.92
C PRO A 53 2.12 8.66 -20.23
N ASN A 54 1.76 9.94 -20.12
CA ASN A 54 1.72 10.92 -21.23
C ASN A 54 0.88 10.51 -22.45
N THR A 55 -0.29 9.93 -22.21
CA THR A 55 -1.25 9.59 -23.27
C THR A 55 -2.22 10.74 -23.58
N GLN A 56 -2.39 11.69 -22.66
CA GLN A 56 -3.28 12.83 -22.80
C GLN A 56 -2.76 14.03 -21.99
N GLU A 57 -3.30 15.23 -22.27
CA GLU A 57 -2.98 16.43 -21.49
C GLU A 57 -3.40 16.26 -20.02
N ALA A 58 -2.48 16.55 -19.11
CA ALA A 58 -2.71 16.41 -17.68
C ALA A 58 -3.56 17.57 -17.16
N ILE A 59 -4.65 17.25 -16.44
CA ILE A 59 -5.47 18.26 -15.74
C ILE A 59 -4.77 18.70 -14.45
N ILE A 60 -4.07 17.78 -13.77
CA ILE A 60 -3.30 18.05 -12.55
C ILE A 60 -1.92 17.40 -12.62
N SER A 61 -0.94 17.94 -11.89
CA SER A 61 0.37 17.31 -11.78
C SER A 61 0.34 16.02 -10.97
N GLU A 62 1.25 15.08 -11.26
CA GLU A 62 1.40 13.84 -10.50
C GLU A 62 1.68 14.09 -9.02
N ASN A 63 2.52 15.08 -8.70
CA ASN A 63 2.80 15.49 -7.31
C ASN A 63 1.53 15.94 -6.57
N THR A 64 0.64 16.68 -7.25
CA THR A 64 -0.64 17.10 -6.67
C THR A 64 -1.53 15.90 -6.40
N TRP A 65 -1.61 14.96 -7.35
CA TRP A 65 -2.39 13.74 -7.18
C TRP A 65 -1.88 12.88 -6.03
N LEU A 66 -0.56 12.67 -5.93
CA LEU A 66 0.08 11.93 -4.84
C LEU A 66 -0.21 12.57 -3.48
N ARG A 67 -0.11 13.90 -3.38
CA ARG A 67 -0.43 14.64 -2.16
C ARG A 67 -1.89 14.45 -1.75
N VAL A 68 -2.83 14.46 -2.70
CA VAL A 68 -4.25 14.17 -2.42
C VAL A 68 -4.43 12.74 -1.91
N GLN A 69 -3.76 11.73 -2.52
CA GLN A 69 -3.85 10.35 -2.03
C GLN A 69 -3.32 10.22 -0.59
N GLU A 70 -2.22 10.89 -0.27
CA GLU A 70 -1.65 10.93 1.08
C GLU A 70 -2.63 11.53 2.10
N LEU A 71 -3.23 12.67 1.78
CA LEU A 71 -4.22 13.32 2.64
C LEU A 71 -5.46 12.43 2.87
N ARG A 72 -5.87 11.68 1.84
CA ARG A 72 -7.01 10.75 1.92
C ARG A 72 -6.71 9.54 2.80
N LYS A 73 -5.50 8.97 2.72
CA LYS A 73 -5.05 7.88 3.61
C LYS A 73 -5.06 8.32 5.07
N ASN A 74 -4.70 9.58 5.33
CA ASN A 74 -4.63 10.17 6.67
C ASN A 74 -5.91 10.95 7.07
N LYS A 75 -7.06 10.67 6.45
CA LYS A 75 -8.31 11.37 6.76
C LYS A 75 -8.75 11.09 8.18
N ARG A 76 -8.70 12.11 9.04
CA ARG A 76 -9.26 12.06 10.38
C ARG A 76 -10.75 12.40 10.31
N ARG A 77 -11.61 11.44 10.63
CA ARG A 77 -13.06 11.65 10.69
C ARG A 77 -13.44 12.26 12.04
N ASN A 78 -14.29 13.27 12.03
CA ASN A 78 -14.89 13.78 13.26
C ASN A 78 -15.90 12.75 13.79
N THR A 79 -16.04 12.70 15.11
CA THR A 79 -17.12 11.93 15.73
C THR A 79 -18.46 12.60 15.43
N ALA A 80 -19.59 11.88 15.56
CA ALA A 80 -20.94 12.45 15.42
C ALA A 80 -21.19 13.67 16.34
N THR A 81 -20.43 13.81 17.42
CA THR A 81 -20.45 14.96 18.34
C THR A 81 -19.66 16.18 17.83
N GLY A 82 -18.98 16.08 16.68
CA GLY A 82 -18.06 17.10 16.17
C GLY A 82 -16.69 17.10 16.86
N ARG A 83 -16.51 16.33 17.94
CA ARG A 83 -15.25 16.26 18.68
C ARG A 83 -14.25 15.31 18.02
N ARG A 84 -12.97 15.68 18.13
CA ARG A 84 -11.85 14.98 17.52
C ARG A 84 -10.62 15.06 18.43
N SER A 85 -9.96 13.91 18.62
CA SER A 85 -8.66 13.83 19.29
C SER A 85 -7.50 14.02 18.31
N LEU A 86 -6.37 14.50 18.85
CA LEU A 86 -5.09 14.65 18.15
C LEU A 86 -4.63 13.34 17.51
N PHE A 87 -4.92 12.20 18.16
CA PHE A 87 -4.42 10.87 17.78
C PHE A 87 -5.33 10.10 16.79
N SER A 88 -6.34 10.76 16.24
CA SER A 88 -7.26 10.14 15.26
C SER A 88 -6.52 9.57 14.04
N GLY A 89 -6.63 8.25 13.87
CA GLY A 89 -5.97 7.50 12.79
C GLY A 89 -4.55 7.04 13.09
N LEU A 90 -4.00 7.34 14.27
CA LEU A 90 -2.62 7.01 14.66
C LEU A 90 -2.53 5.87 15.67
N VAL A 91 -3.59 5.60 16.44
CA VAL A 91 -3.54 4.64 17.55
C VAL A 91 -4.07 3.27 17.15
N TYR A 92 -3.30 2.23 17.51
CA TYR A 92 -3.59 0.82 17.25
C TYR A 92 -3.56 0.03 18.57
N CYS A 93 -4.34 -1.04 18.61
CA CYS A 93 -4.35 -1.99 19.71
C CYS A 93 -3.06 -2.82 19.70
N ALA A 94 -2.39 -2.95 20.85
CA ALA A 94 -1.19 -3.76 20.99
C ALA A 94 -1.49 -5.26 20.84
N ASP A 95 -2.65 -5.73 21.32
CA ASP A 95 -2.98 -7.15 21.37
C ASP A 95 -3.39 -7.70 20.00
N CYS A 96 -4.23 -6.97 19.25
CA CYS A 96 -4.82 -7.47 18.00
C CYS A 96 -4.47 -6.64 16.76
N GLY A 97 -3.61 -5.63 16.90
CA GLY A 97 -3.17 -4.75 15.79
C GLY A 97 -4.27 -3.89 15.16
N SER A 98 -5.51 -3.99 15.64
CA SER A 98 -6.66 -3.28 15.06
C SER A 98 -6.68 -1.83 15.52
N LYS A 99 -7.24 -0.92 14.70
CA LYS A 99 -7.32 0.51 15.05
C LYS A 99 -8.10 0.74 16.33
N LEU A 100 -7.70 1.70 17.15
CA LEU A 100 -8.53 2.14 18.27
C LEU A 100 -9.60 3.15 17.80
N HIS A 101 -10.79 3.05 18.37
CA HIS A 101 -11.91 3.94 18.11
C HIS A 101 -12.00 4.99 19.21
N PHE A 102 -12.04 6.27 18.80
CA PHE A 102 -12.24 7.40 19.71
C PHE A 102 -13.71 7.50 20.13
N CYS A 103 -13.96 7.48 21.44
CA CYS A 103 -15.29 7.55 22.02
C CYS A 103 -15.50 8.92 22.66
N ALA A 104 -16.29 9.75 21.99
CA ALA A 104 -16.80 11.01 22.51
C ALA A 104 -18.34 11.01 22.44
N SER A 105 -18.96 11.50 23.51
CA SER A 105 -20.42 11.66 23.64
C SER A 105 -20.72 13.06 24.18
N LYS A 106 -21.93 13.57 23.92
CA LYS A 106 -22.40 14.81 24.56
C LYS A 106 -22.42 14.70 26.09
N SER A 107 -22.65 13.50 26.62
CA SER A 107 -22.63 13.21 28.06
C SER A 107 -21.24 13.10 28.66
N LEU A 108 -20.21 12.86 27.84
CA LEU A 108 -18.83 12.75 28.30
C LEU A 108 -18.17 14.13 28.34
N LYS A 109 -17.50 14.43 29.44
CA LYS A 109 -16.58 15.58 29.52
C LYS A 109 -15.31 15.28 28.73
N LYS A 110 -14.60 16.33 28.29
CA LYS A 110 -13.36 16.18 27.49
C LYS A 110 -12.31 15.31 28.17
N ASN A 111 -12.18 15.39 29.49
CA ASN A 111 -11.26 14.56 30.27
C ASN A 111 -11.71 13.10 30.45
N GLN A 112 -12.95 12.78 30.06
CA GLN A 112 -13.51 11.43 30.15
C GLN A 112 -13.54 10.72 28.80
N GLU A 113 -13.15 11.39 27.71
CA GLU A 113 -13.05 10.80 26.37
C GLU A 113 -11.95 9.72 26.37
N PHE A 114 -12.17 8.66 25.60
CA PHE A 114 -11.31 7.48 25.64
C PHE A 114 -11.25 6.75 24.30
N TRP A 115 -10.26 5.88 24.18
CA TRP A 115 -9.99 5.01 23.05
C TRP A 115 -10.30 3.57 23.45
N ARG A 116 -11.07 2.86 22.63
CA ARG A 116 -11.34 1.42 22.80
C ARG A 116 -10.99 0.66 21.53
N CYS A 117 -10.64 -0.61 21.65
CA CYS A 117 -10.35 -1.43 20.47
C CYS A 117 -11.57 -1.53 19.53
N SER A 118 -11.34 -1.34 18.22
CA SER A 118 -12.40 -1.47 17.21
C SER A 118 -12.91 -2.90 17.07
N SER A 119 -12.02 -3.90 17.17
CA SER A 119 -12.40 -5.32 17.14
C SER A 119 -13.26 -5.70 18.34
N TYR A 120 -13.01 -5.12 19.52
CA TYR A 120 -13.90 -5.30 20.67
C TYR A 120 -15.23 -4.51 20.56
N LYS A 121 -15.29 -3.45 19.74
CA LYS A 121 -16.38 -2.47 19.75
C LYS A 121 -17.77 -3.10 19.65
N ASP A 122 -17.92 -4.05 18.74
CA ASP A 122 -19.20 -4.66 18.40
C ASP A 122 -19.42 -6.02 19.09
N GLY A 123 -18.56 -6.39 20.06
CA GLY A 123 -18.62 -7.66 20.79
C GLY A 123 -18.39 -8.91 19.91
N ARG A 124 -18.05 -8.72 18.64
CA ARG A 124 -17.88 -9.77 17.62
C ARG A 124 -16.43 -10.00 17.20
N GLY A 125 -15.48 -9.25 17.75
CA GLY A 125 -14.07 -9.44 17.45
C GLY A 125 -13.34 -10.31 18.45
N THR A 126 -12.08 -10.57 18.15
CA THR A 126 -11.18 -11.51 18.85
C THR A 126 -10.44 -10.88 20.03
N CYS A 127 -10.75 -9.63 20.38
CA CYS A 127 -9.97 -8.83 21.32
C CYS A 127 -10.68 -8.67 22.67
N THR A 128 -9.91 -8.47 23.75
CA THR A 128 -10.41 -8.28 25.11
C THR A 128 -10.94 -6.87 25.34
N ILE A 129 -11.70 -6.69 26.43
CA ILE A 129 -12.15 -5.36 26.85
C ILE A 129 -10.98 -4.56 27.42
N HIS A 130 -10.57 -3.52 26.71
CA HIS A 130 -9.61 -2.53 27.22
C HIS A 130 -9.84 -1.17 26.59
N PHE A 131 -9.44 -0.13 27.33
CA PHE A 131 -9.51 1.25 26.88
C PHE A 131 -8.41 2.10 27.52
N ILE A 132 -8.09 3.22 26.89
CA ILE A 132 -7.20 4.25 27.42
C ILE A 132 -7.87 5.62 27.31
N ARG A 133 -7.80 6.44 28.35
CA ARG A 133 -8.35 7.81 28.30
C ARG A 133 -7.52 8.70 27.39
N ASP A 134 -8.17 9.59 26.65
CA ASP A 134 -7.49 10.47 25.70
C ASP A 134 -6.49 11.39 26.41
N VAL A 135 -6.84 11.90 27.59
CA VAL A 135 -5.94 12.72 28.42
C VAL A 135 -4.71 11.97 28.93
N VAL A 136 -4.84 10.67 29.19
CA VAL A 136 -3.71 9.84 29.62
C VAL A 136 -2.78 9.58 28.44
N LEU A 137 -3.37 9.27 27.27
CA LEU A 137 -2.61 9.11 26.04
C LEU A 137 -1.87 10.41 25.67
N GLU A 138 -2.51 11.57 25.83
CA GLU A 138 -1.89 12.88 25.59
C GLU A 138 -0.69 13.12 26.51
N ALA A 139 -0.82 12.79 27.81
CA ALA A 139 0.27 12.92 28.76
C ALA A 139 1.47 12.03 28.40
N ILE A 140 1.23 10.73 28.12
CA ILE A 140 2.27 9.76 27.76
C ILE A 140 3.01 10.21 26.49
N VAL A 141 2.28 10.61 25.45
CA VAL A 141 2.90 11.03 24.18
C VAL A 141 3.68 12.34 24.37
N LYS A 142 3.15 13.28 25.16
CA LYS A 142 3.85 14.53 25.45
C LYS A 142 5.16 14.27 26.20
N GLU A 143 5.14 13.42 27.21
CA GLU A 143 6.33 13.02 27.97
C GLU A 143 7.38 12.38 27.06
N ALA A 144 7.00 11.40 26.25
CA ALA A 144 7.92 10.73 25.32
C ALA A 144 8.53 11.71 24.28
N ILE A 145 7.74 12.68 23.78
CA ILE A 145 8.25 13.71 22.86
C ILE A 145 9.21 14.66 23.58
N SER A 146 8.90 15.05 24.82
CA SER A 146 9.76 15.91 25.63
C SER A 146 11.09 15.22 25.97
N GLU A 147 11.06 13.95 26.39
CA GLU A 147 12.26 13.16 26.64
C GLU A 147 13.13 13.02 25.39
N LEU A 148 12.51 12.76 24.23
CA LEU A 148 13.23 12.70 22.96
C LEU A 148 13.85 14.05 22.60
N ALA A 149 13.12 15.15 22.79
CA ALA A 149 13.62 16.49 22.51
C ALA A 149 14.81 16.84 23.43
N ASP A 150 14.74 16.48 24.71
CA ASP A 150 15.84 16.66 25.65
C ASP A 150 17.04 15.77 25.32
N PHE A 151 16.81 14.52 24.90
CA PHE A 151 17.87 13.64 24.42
C PHE A 151 18.60 14.23 23.22
N VAL A 152 17.87 14.73 22.22
CA VAL A 152 18.46 15.37 21.03
C VAL A 152 19.24 16.62 21.41
N ARG A 153 18.71 17.44 22.33
CA ARG A 153 19.35 18.68 22.78
C ARG A 153 20.62 18.43 23.58
N CYS A 154 20.60 17.47 24.50
CA CYS A 154 21.71 17.18 25.42
C CYS A 154 22.76 16.25 24.80
N TYR A 155 22.36 15.35 23.91
CA TYR A 155 23.20 14.28 23.36
C TYR A 155 23.15 14.24 21.83
N ASN A 156 23.27 15.41 21.19
CA ASN A 156 23.16 15.54 19.73
C ASN A 156 24.11 14.60 18.96
N SER A 157 25.36 14.46 19.40
CA SER A 157 26.34 13.57 18.76
C SER A 157 25.94 12.10 18.84
N ALA A 158 25.47 11.64 19.99
CA ALA A 158 24.97 10.28 20.18
C ALA A 158 23.69 10.03 19.36
N PHE A 159 22.79 11.01 19.30
CA PHE A 159 21.59 10.94 18.47
C PHE A 159 21.92 10.84 16.97
N LEU A 160 22.86 11.65 16.48
CA LEU A 160 23.32 11.59 15.09
C LEU A 160 23.97 10.23 14.78
N TYR A 161 24.77 9.70 15.70
CA TYR A 161 25.35 8.36 15.57
C TYR A 161 24.26 7.28 15.47
N LEU A 162 23.29 7.27 16.38
CA LEU A 162 22.16 6.32 16.35
C LEU A 162 21.32 6.43 15.07
N ILE A 163 21.09 7.64 14.57
CA ILE A 163 20.44 7.83 13.26
C ILE A 163 21.28 7.24 12.15
N SER A 164 22.60 7.47 12.16
CA SER A 164 23.50 6.97 11.13
C SER A 164 23.57 5.45 11.12
N GLU A 165 23.63 4.81 12.30
CA GLU A 165 23.56 3.35 12.42
C GLU A 165 22.23 2.80 11.94
N LYS A 166 21.10 3.43 12.32
CA LYS A 166 19.78 2.98 11.87
C LYS A 166 19.63 3.11 10.36
N LYS A 167 20.09 4.22 9.77
CA LYS A 167 20.13 4.40 8.31
C LYS A 167 21.03 3.37 7.64
N GLY A 168 22.18 3.06 8.24
CA GLY A 168 23.07 1.98 7.79
C GLY A 168 22.37 0.62 7.81
N ALA A 169 21.72 0.27 8.90
CA ALA A 169 20.96 -0.98 9.05
C ALA A 169 19.79 -1.08 8.07
N GLU A 170 19.03 0.00 7.87
CA GLU A 170 17.95 0.08 6.87
C GLU A 170 18.50 -0.05 5.44
N SER A 171 19.64 0.58 5.14
CA SER A 171 20.32 0.44 3.85
C SER A 171 20.74 -1.01 3.60
N VAL A 172 21.39 -1.66 4.58
CA VAL A 172 21.81 -3.05 4.49
C VAL A 172 20.61 -3.99 4.33
N ASN A 173 19.51 -3.74 5.05
CA ASN A 173 18.32 -4.58 4.96
C ASN A 173 17.61 -4.41 3.59
N ARG A 174 17.58 -3.18 3.08
CA ARG A 174 17.08 -2.88 1.73
C ARG A 174 17.93 -3.57 0.66
N GLU A 175 19.24 -3.50 0.78
CA GLU A 175 20.19 -4.18 -0.11
C GLU A 175 19.99 -5.69 -0.09
N LYS A 176 19.88 -6.30 1.09
CA LYS A 176 19.58 -7.74 1.24
C LYS A 176 18.27 -8.13 0.58
N SER A 177 17.20 -7.35 0.78
CA SER A 177 15.91 -7.61 0.16
C SER A 177 15.98 -7.48 -1.36
N LEU A 178 16.73 -6.52 -1.88
CA LEU A 178 16.90 -6.30 -3.31
C LEU A 178 17.68 -7.46 -3.94
N ARG A 179 18.79 -7.88 -3.32
CA ARG A 179 19.57 -9.07 -3.72
C ARG A 179 18.70 -10.33 -3.75
N ALA A 180 17.88 -10.56 -2.73
CA ALA A 180 16.99 -11.73 -2.68
C ALA A 180 15.94 -11.73 -3.81
N LYS A 181 15.39 -10.56 -4.16
CA LYS A 181 14.48 -10.41 -5.31
C LYS A 181 15.20 -10.69 -6.64
N THR A 182 16.39 -10.13 -6.81
CA THR A 182 17.22 -10.36 -8.01
C THR A 182 17.53 -11.85 -8.18
N GLU A 183 17.90 -12.55 -7.12
CA GLU A 183 18.18 -13.99 -7.17
C GLU A 183 16.92 -14.80 -7.54
N SER A 184 15.77 -14.47 -6.95
CA SER A 184 14.51 -15.11 -7.30
C SER A 184 14.13 -14.88 -8.77
N ALA A 185 14.39 -13.68 -9.31
CA ALA A 185 14.14 -13.37 -10.71
C ALA A 185 15.08 -14.15 -11.65
N LYS A 186 16.37 -14.25 -11.30
CA LYS A 186 17.35 -15.09 -12.02
C LYS A 186 16.96 -16.57 -12.03
N GLN A 187 16.51 -17.09 -10.89
CA GLN A 187 16.01 -18.47 -10.82
C GLN A 187 14.79 -18.67 -11.73
N ARG A 188 13.86 -17.71 -11.75
CA ARG A 188 12.68 -17.76 -12.62
C ARG A 188 13.06 -17.71 -14.10
N ILE A 189 14.05 -16.91 -14.49
CA ILE A 189 14.60 -16.89 -15.85
C ILE A 189 15.13 -18.27 -16.22
N SER A 190 15.94 -18.90 -15.36
CA SER A 190 16.46 -20.25 -15.60
C SER A 190 15.37 -21.31 -15.73
N ASP A 191 14.29 -21.18 -14.95
CA ASP A 191 13.15 -22.10 -15.05
C ASP A 191 12.35 -21.89 -16.34
N LEU A 192 12.22 -20.65 -16.82
CA LEU A 192 11.63 -20.34 -18.12
C LEU A 192 12.44 -20.93 -19.27
N ASP A 193 13.77 -20.88 -19.22
CA ASP A 193 14.63 -21.52 -20.24
C ASP A 193 14.38 -23.04 -20.32
N LYS A 194 14.31 -23.71 -19.17
CA LYS A 194 14.01 -25.16 -19.11
C LYS A 194 12.61 -25.47 -19.64
N LEU A 195 11.63 -24.62 -19.33
CA LEU A 195 10.27 -24.77 -19.85
C LEU A 195 10.25 -24.57 -21.37
N PHE A 196 11.01 -23.60 -21.88
CA PHE A 196 11.13 -23.32 -23.31
C PHE A 196 11.70 -24.52 -24.08
N SER A 197 12.77 -25.14 -23.57
CA SER A 197 13.35 -26.36 -24.17
C SER A 197 12.32 -27.50 -24.20
N ARG A 198 11.58 -27.72 -23.11
CA ARG A 198 10.57 -28.79 -23.03
C ARG A 198 9.40 -28.58 -23.99
N ILE A 199 8.87 -27.36 -24.11
CA ILE A 199 7.74 -27.11 -25.02
C ILE A 199 8.15 -27.27 -26.49
N TYR A 200 9.42 -26.96 -26.80
CA TYR A 200 9.98 -27.18 -28.14
C TYR A 200 10.07 -28.68 -28.46
N GLU A 201 10.57 -29.49 -27.53
CA GLU A 201 10.61 -30.96 -27.65
C GLU A 201 9.20 -31.55 -27.83
N ASP A 202 8.23 -31.13 -27.00
CA ASP A 202 6.85 -31.61 -27.10
C ASP A 202 6.13 -31.17 -28.39
N ASN A 203 6.53 -30.04 -28.99
CA ASN A 203 6.05 -29.62 -30.31
C ASN A 203 6.58 -30.54 -31.42
N ILE A 204 7.88 -30.84 -31.41
CA ILE A 204 8.48 -31.77 -32.38
C ILE A 204 7.87 -33.17 -32.28
N LEU A 205 7.57 -33.62 -31.06
CA LEU A 205 6.92 -34.91 -30.82
C LEU A 205 5.42 -34.93 -31.16
N GLY A 206 4.86 -33.82 -31.65
CA GLY A 206 3.45 -33.70 -32.05
C GLY A 206 2.46 -33.75 -30.88
N LYS A 207 2.95 -33.66 -29.63
CA LYS A 207 2.08 -33.58 -28.44
C LYS A 207 1.47 -32.18 -28.28
N LEU A 208 2.05 -31.19 -28.93
CA LEU A 208 1.63 -29.80 -28.94
C LEU A 208 1.37 -29.34 -30.39
N SER A 209 0.34 -28.52 -30.60
CA SER A 209 0.13 -27.88 -31.90
C SER A 209 0.99 -26.64 -32.05
N ASP A 210 1.40 -26.33 -33.29
CA ASP A 210 2.25 -25.18 -33.59
C ASP A 210 1.64 -23.84 -33.13
N GLU A 211 0.31 -23.69 -33.22
CA GLU A 211 -0.41 -22.52 -32.70
C GLU A 211 -0.26 -22.38 -31.18
N ARG A 212 -0.30 -23.50 -30.45
CA ARG A 212 -0.20 -23.51 -28.99
C ARG A 212 1.24 -23.31 -28.53
N TYR A 213 2.20 -23.91 -29.25
CA TYR A 213 3.63 -23.64 -29.07
C TYR A 213 3.93 -22.15 -29.23
N SER A 214 3.52 -21.55 -30.36
CA SER A 214 3.79 -20.15 -30.67
C SER A 214 3.25 -19.20 -29.59
N ARG A 215 2.05 -19.47 -29.05
CA ARG A 215 1.50 -18.67 -27.96
C ARG A 215 2.31 -18.79 -26.67
N MET A 216 2.63 -20.01 -26.24
CA MET A 216 3.37 -20.25 -25.00
C MET A 216 4.80 -19.72 -25.09
N ALA A 217 5.45 -19.88 -26.23
CA ALA A 217 6.79 -19.34 -26.50
C ALA A 217 6.79 -17.81 -26.36
N ASN A 218 5.85 -17.11 -27.00
CA ASN A 218 5.73 -15.66 -26.88
C ASN A 218 5.46 -15.20 -25.44
N GLU A 219 4.65 -15.94 -24.66
CA GLU A 219 4.39 -15.63 -23.25
C GLU A 219 5.66 -15.77 -22.39
N TYR A 220 6.43 -16.85 -22.58
CA TYR A 220 7.68 -17.08 -21.85
C TYR A 220 8.77 -16.09 -22.24
N GLU A 221 8.91 -15.76 -23.53
CA GLU A 221 9.86 -14.73 -23.99
C GLU A 221 9.51 -13.35 -23.42
N ALA A 222 8.22 -13.00 -23.38
CA ALA A 222 7.78 -11.73 -22.80
C ALA A 222 8.05 -11.67 -21.29
N GLU A 223 7.77 -12.76 -20.56
CA GLU A 223 8.07 -12.86 -19.13
C GLU A 223 9.59 -12.78 -18.87
N GLN A 224 10.38 -13.50 -19.66
CA GLN A 224 11.84 -13.53 -19.56
C GLN A 224 12.44 -12.15 -19.84
N LYS A 225 12.01 -11.46 -20.91
CA LYS A 225 12.47 -10.11 -21.23
C LYS A 225 12.17 -9.12 -20.10
N ARG A 226 10.97 -9.20 -19.51
CA ARG A 226 10.60 -8.36 -18.36
C ARG A 226 11.50 -8.64 -17.15
N LEU A 227 11.73 -9.92 -16.82
CA LEU A 227 12.58 -10.30 -15.69
C LEU A 227 14.05 -9.90 -15.91
N ILE A 228 14.56 -10.00 -17.14
CA ILE A 228 15.92 -9.53 -17.49
C ILE A 228 16.04 -8.03 -17.24
N SER A 229 15.07 -7.22 -17.73
CA SER A 229 15.08 -5.77 -17.48
C SER A 229 14.99 -5.44 -15.99
N GLU A 230 14.18 -6.17 -15.22
CA GLU A 230 14.08 -6.01 -13.76
C GLU A 230 15.40 -6.35 -13.05
N VAL A 231 16.08 -7.43 -13.47
CA VAL A 231 17.40 -7.81 -12.95
C VAL A 231 18.44 -6.74 -13.26
N GLU A 232 18.50 -6.23 -14.49
CA GLU A 232 19.43 -5.16 -14.88
C GLU A 232 19.22 -3.86 -14.07
N GLU A 233 17.96 -3.49 -13.83
CA GLU A 233 17.63 -2.30 -13.04
C GLU A 233 18.00 -2.48 -11.55
N ASN A 234 17.72 -3.67 -10.99
CA ASN A 234 18.08 -4.00 -9.63
C ASN A 234 19.60 -4.06 -9.44
N GLU A 235 20.35 -4.59 -10.42
CA GLU A 235 21.82 -4.64 -10.38
C GLU A 235 22.46 -3.26 -10.50
N LYS A 236 21.93 -2.37 -11.36
CA LYS A 236 22.36 -0.96 -11.42
C LYS A 236 22.14 -0.21 -10.11
N THR A 237 21.11 -0.60 -9.35
CA THR A 237 20.80 0.01 -8.05
C THR A 237 21.67 -0.54 -6.91
N LEU A 238 22.31 -1.70 -7.11
CA LEU A 238 23.21 -2.35 -6.15
C LEU A 238 24.68 -1.94 -6.33
N ILE A 239 25.03 -1.29 -7.45
CA ILE A 239 26.36 -0.71 -7.76
C ILE A 239 26.42 0.73 -7.22
#